data_AF-T1KJ54-F1
#
_entry.id   AF-T1KJ54-F1
#
_cell.length_a   1.000
_cell.length_b   1.000
_cell.length_c   1.000
_cell.angle_alpha   90.00
_cell.angle_beta   90.00
_cell.angle_gamma   90.00
#
_symmetry.space_group_name_H-M   'P 1'
#
loop_
_entity.id
_entity.type
_entity.pdbx_description
1 polymer ?
#
loop_
_entity_poly.entity_id
_entity_poly.type
_entity_poly.pdbx_seq_one_letter_code
_entity_poly.pdbx_strand_id
1 'polypeptide(L)'
;MLERPEGSHLSFLRQKNDGTTTLGIIGSQGKEKKVTLGSLVGQLSDGISCLPPYKEPEANQVKMIDSVTITPFSSFLPSLDSTFATVTFVSKEETQLLTSTYGEDEIGLHYTQSLISFANDNDYVMNMIVSLLEVLTHGQHGKTMHKLKDLQKEKEREKF
;
A
#
# COMPACT_ATOMS: atom_id res chain seq x y z
N MET A 1 23.46 -2.62 -57.73
CA MET A 1 24.85 -2.12 -57.68
C MET A 1 24.80 -0.72 -57.09
N LEU A 2 25.34 -0.51 -55.89
CA LEU A 2 25.37 0.81 -55.24
C LEU A 2 26.59 1.58 -55.77
N GLU A 3 26.36 2.75 -56.34
CA GLU A 3 27.42 3.64 -56.83
C GLU A 3 28.25 4.21 -55.66
N ARG A 4 29.57 4.25 -55.86
CA ARG A 4 30.52 4.86 -54.91
C ARG A 4 30.58 6.37 -55.18
N PRO A 5 30.55 7.22 -54.14
CA PRO A 5 30.74 8.64 -54.32
C PRO A 5 32.19 8.95 -54.69
N GLU A 6 32.38 9.71 -55.77
CA GLU A 6 33.70 10.21 -56.19
C GLU A 6 34.20 11.24 -55.18
N GLY A 7 35.41 11.03 -54.66
CA GLY A 7 36.11 12.05 -53.86
C GLY A 7 36.58 11.66 -52.46
N SER A 8 36.76 10.38 -52.12
CA SER A 8 37.38 10.01 -50.83
C SER A 8 38.79 9.39 -50.98
N HIS A 9 39.68 10.08 -51.69
CA HIS A 9 41.12 9.87 -51.56
C HIS A 9 41.62 10.59 -50.28
N LEU A 10 41.40 9.98 -49.11
CA LEU A 10 41.69 10.59 -47.79
C LEU A 10 43.17 10.53 -47.36
N SER A 11 44.09 10.31 -48.29
CA SER A 11 45.52 10.36 -48.01
C SER A 11 46.33 10.64 -49.28
N PHE A 12 47.33 11.51 -49.17
CA PHE A 12 48.35 11.69 -50.20
C PHE A 12 49.73 11.57 -49.57
N LEU A 13 50.61 10.80 -50.22
CA LEU A 13 52.01 10.67 -49.83
C LEU A 13 52.80 11.84 -50.43
N ARG A 14 53.62 12.51 -49.61
CA ARG A 14 54.61 13.50 -50.08
C ARG A 14 56.00 12.98 -49.81
N GLN A 15 56.75 12.73 -50.86
CA GLN A 15 58.16 12.34 -50.78
C GLN A 15 59.03 13.59 -50.91
N LYS A 16 59.95 13.80 -49.97
CA LYS A 16 60.96 14.88 -50.06
C LYS A 16 62.21 14.34 -50.74
N ASN A 17 63.01 15.25 -51.30
CA ASN A 17 64.22 14.92 -52.07
C ASN A 17 65.28 14.14 -51.25
N ASP A 18 65.19 14.19 -49.92
CA ASP A 18 66.06 13.46 -48.98
C ASP A 18 65.60 12.01 -48.73
N GLY A 19 64.64 11.50 -49.51
CA GLY A 19 64.16 10.11 -49.43
C GLY A 19 63.12 9.84 -48.34
N THR A 20 62.86 10.80 -47.45
CA THR A 20 61.82 10.67 -46.41
C THR A 20 60.42 10.87 -46.99
N THR A 21 59.52 9.94 -46.67
CA THR A 21 58.13 9.95 -47.10
C THR A 21 57.22 10.36 -45.96
N THR A 22 56.39 11.38 -46.16
CA THR A 22 55.42 11.85 -45.16
C THR A 22 54.00 11.56 -45.65
N LEU A 23 53.17 10.91 -44.81
CA LEU A 23 51.76 10.61 -45.10
C LEU A 23 50.86 11.58 -44.34
N GLY A 24 50.07 12.39 -45.06
CA GLY A 24 49.07 13.26 -44.46
C GLY A 24 47.71 12.58 -44.42
N ILE A 25 47.22 12.23 -43.23
CA ILE A 25 45.89 11.64 -43.03
C ILE A 25 44.93 12.79 -42.65
N ILE A 26 43.91 13.02 -43.49
CA ILE A 26 42.84 13.97 -43.18
C ILE A 26 41.76 13.19 -42.43
N GLY A 27 41.80 13.26 -41.10
CA GLY A 27 40.74 12.73 -40.26
C GLY A 27 39.44 13.47 -40.51
N SER A 28 38.35 12.73 -40.73
CA SER A 28 37.01 13.29 -40.64
C SER A 28 36.89 13.97 -39.28
N GLN A 29 36.58 15.27 -39.28
CA GLN A 29 36.22 16.03 -38.09
C GLN A 29 34.84 15.53 -37.61
N GLY A 30 34.81 14.28 -37.15
CA GLY A 30 33.65 13.68 -36.53
C GLY A 30 33.44 14.42 -35.22
N LYS A 31 32.49 15.37 -35.23
CA LYS A 31 32.04 16.03 -34.01
C LYS A 31 31.67 14.93 -33.01
N GLU A 32 32.46 14.80 -31.94
CA GLU A 32 32.13 13.94 -30.83
C GLU A 32 30.79 14.40 -30.27
N LYS A 33 29.73 13.69 -30.65
CA LYS A 33 28.38 14.01 -30.23
C LYS A 33 28.22 13.41 -28.85
N LYS A 34 28.39 14.24 -27.81
CA LYS A 34 28.07 13.85 -26.43
C LYS A 34 26.60 13.43 -26.39
N VAL A 35 26.36 12.14 -26.29
CA VAL A 35 25.05 11.55 -26.06
C VAL A 35 24.95 11.17 -24.59
N THR A 36 23.89 11.61 -23.93
CA THR A 36 23.55 11.19 -22.58
C THR A 36 23.10 9.73 -22.62
N LEU A 37 23.47 8.95 -21.60
CA LEU A 37 23.09 7.53 -21.48
C LEU A 37 21.57 7.31 -21.65
N GLY A 38 20.72 8.21 -21.15
CA GLY A 38 19.27 8.15 -21.36
C GLY A 38 18.83 8.26 -22.82
N SER A 39 19.58 8.95 -23.68
CA SER A 39 19.33 9.01 -25.13
C SER A 39 19.77 7.74 -25.86
N LEU A 40 20.65 6.94 -25.24
CA LEU A 40 21.14 5.68 -25.81
C LEU A 40 20.33 4.48 -25.34
N VAL A 41 19.89 4.51 -24.07
CA VAL A 41 19.19 3.41 -23.39
C VAL A 41 17.67 3.54 -23.46
N GLY A 42 17.13 4.76 -23.63
CA GLY A 42 15.69 5.01 -23.67
C GLY A 42 15.03 4.97 -22.28
N GLN A 43 13.72 5.22 -22.23
CA GLN A 43 12.93 4.98 -21.02
C GLN A 43 12.68 3.48 -20.86
N LEU A 44 12.74 3.00 -19.62
CA LEU A 44 12.46 1.61 -19.29
C LEU A 44 10.97 1.34 -19.60
N SER A 45 10.69 0.58 -20.66
CA SER A 45 9.32 0.23 -21.06
C SER A 45 8.69 -0.83 -20.16
N ASP A 46 9.54 -1.65 -19.54
CA ASP A 46 9.13 -2.79 -18.73
C ASP A 46 9.63 -2.65 -17.29
N GLY A 47 8.68 -2.54 -16.37
CA GLY A 47 8.94 -2.41 -14.94
C GLY A 47 7.64 -2.15 -14.20
N ILE A 48 7.60 -2.53 -12.93
CA ILE A 48 6.44 -2.27 -12.07
C ILE A 48 6.65 -0.87 -11.47
N SER A 49 5.76 0.07 -11.80
CA SER A 49 5.83 1.48 -11.35
C SER A 49 5.69 1.63 -9.82
N CYS A 50 5.03 0.67 -9.18
CA CYS A 50 4.81 0.63 -7.73
C CYS A 50 4.80 -0.82 -7.26
N LEU A 51 5.27 -1.06 -6.03
CA LEU A 51 5.13 -2.37 -5.40
C LEU A 51 3.63 -2.73 -5.31
N PRO A 52 3.24 -3.98 -5.63
CA PRO A 52 1.86 -4.40 -5.44
C PRO A 52 1.46 -4.22 -3.97
N PRO A 53 0.21 -3.78 -3.70
CA PRO A 53 -0.25 -3.58 -2.33
C PRO A 53 -0.11 -4.88 -1.54
N TYR A 54 0.40 -4.77 -0.32
CA TYR A 54 0.53 -5.91 0.57
C TYR A 54 -0.86 -6.50 0.85
N LYS A 55 -1.04 -7.77 0.48
CA LYS A 55 -2.23 -8.55 0.84
C LYS A 55 -1.82 -9.53 1.93
N GLU A 56 -2.38 -9.32 3.13
CA GLU A 56 -2.22 -10.23 4.27
C GLU A 56 -2.63 -11.64 3.84
N PRO A 57 -1.80 -12.68 4.07
CA PRO A 57 -2.17 -14.05 3.75
C PRO A 57 -3.35 -14.49 4.63
N GLU A 58 -4.31 -15.22 4.05
CA GLU A 58 -5.51 -15.69 4.77
C GLU A 58 -5.18 -16.60 5.96
N ALA A 59 -4.00 -17.22 5.95
CA ALA A 59 -3.51 -18.02 7.08
C ALA A 59 -3.22 -17.19 8.35
N ASN A 60 -2.98 -15.89 8.21
CA ASN A 60 -2.77 -14.98 9.34
C ASN A 60 -4.08 -14.41 9.89
N GLN A 61 -5.20 -14.60 9.18
CA GLN A 61 -6.49 -14.10 9.65
C GLN A 61 -7.03 -15.00 10.76
N VAL A 62 -7.43 -14.38 11.86
CA VAL A 62 -8.07 -15.06 12.98
C VAL A 62 -9.48 -15.47 12.54
N LYS A 63 -9.71 -16.79 12.42
CA LYS A 63 -11.04 -17.34 12.10
C LYS A 63 -11.80 -17.66 13.38
N MET A 64 -13.01 -17.12 13.50
CA MET A 64 -13.94 -17.44 14.59
C MET A 64 -14.57 -18.83 14.41
N ILE A 65 -15.29 -19.31 15.42
CA ILE A 65 -16.07 -20.54 15.36
C ILE A 65 -17.32 -20.28 14.50
N ASP A 66 -17.58 -21.16 13.53
CA ASP A 66 -18.73 -21.03 12.64
C ASP A 66 -20.01 -21.60 13.28
N SER A 67 -21.13 -20.90 13.14
CA SER A 67 -22.43 -21.40 13.55
C SER A 67 -23.07 -22.25 12.44
N VAL A 68 -23.51 -23.46 12.77
CA VAL A 68 -24.18 -24.35 11.82
C VAL A 68 -25.68 -24.08 11.84
N THR A 69 -26.28 -23.88 10.67
CA THR A 69 -27.73 -23.68 10.54
C THR A 69 -28.49 -24.95 10.93
N ILE A 70 -29.29 -24.85 11.99
CA ILE A 70 -30.06 -25.98 12.52
C ILE A 70 -31.47 -25.98 11.92
N THR A 71 -31.92 -27.16 11.48
CA THR A 71 -33.30 -27.36 11.02
C THR A 71 -34.30 -27.47 12.19
N PRO A 72 -35.59 -27.17 12.00
CA PRO A 72 -36.61 -27.32 13.03
C PRO A 72 -36.60 -28.73 13.64
N PHE A 73 -36.76 -28.84 14.96
CA PHE A 73 -36.72 -30.10 15.75
C PHE A 73 -35.35 -30.78 15.86
N SER A 74 -34.26 -30.10 15.51
CA SER A 74 -32.90 -30.68 15.51
C SER A 74 -31.99 -30.17 16.64
N SER A 75 -32.57 -29.88 17.81
CA SER A 75 -31.87 -29.31 18.97
C SER A 75 -30.77 -30.21 19.56
N PHE A 76 -30.73 -31.48 19.17
CA PHE A 76 -29.71 -32.44 19.60
C PHE A 76 -28.45 -32.42 18.73
N LEU A 77 -28.48 -31.75 17.58
CA LEU A 77 -27.31 -31.64 16.72
C LEU A 77 -26.34 -30.57 17.25
N PRO A 78 -25.02 -30.74 17.01
CA PRO A 78 -24.04 -29.70 17.26
C PRO A 78 -24.40 -28.42 16.50
N SER A 79 -24.42 -27.30 17.22
CA SER A 79 -24.77 -25.98 16.68
C SER A 79 -23.57 -25.16 16.20
N LEU A 80 -22.36 -25.66 16.44
CA LEU A 80 -21.11 -24.96 16.21
C LEU A 80 -20.11 -25.91 15.54
N ASP A 81 -19.32 -25.36 14.61
CA ASP A 81 -18.22 -26.03 13.95
C ASP A 81 -16.91 -25.27 14.23
N SER A 82 -15.95 -25.95 14.86
CA SER A 82 -14.64 -25.41 15.20
C SER A 82 -13.51 -25.92 14.29
N THR A 83 -13.82 -26.66 13.23
CA THR A 83 -12.82 -27.36 12.40
C THR A 83 -11.78 -26.43 11.77
N PHE A 84 -12.17 -25.20 11.44
CA PHE A 84 -11.30 -24.20 10.80
C PHE A 84 -10.99 -22.98 11.68
N ALA A 85 -11.41 -23.02 12.96
CA ALA A 85 -11.19 -21.92 13.88
C ALA A 85 -9.72 -21.87 14.33
N THR A 86 -9.07 -20.72 14.15
CA THR A 86 -7.68 -20.51 14.57
C THR A 86 -7.58 -20.33 16.10
N VAL A 87 -8.65 -19.83 16.72
CA VAL A 87 -8.77 -19.67 18.17
C VAL A 87 -9.36 -20.94 18.76
N THR A 88 -8.50 -21.91 19.05
CA THR A 88 -8.87 -23.21 19.64
C THR A 88 -9.00 -23.17 21.18
N PHE A 89 -8.71 -22.03 21.82
CA PHE A 89 -8.70 -21.88 23.28
C PHE A 89 -9.84 -21.04 23.87
N VAL A 90 -10.77 -20.56 23.03
CA VAL A 90 -11.85 -19.68 23.47
C VAL A 90 -13.09 -20.53 23.69
N SER A 91 -13.59 -20.56 24.93
CA SER A 91 -14.82 -21.28 25.27
C SER A 91 -15.97 -20.84 24.36
N LYS A 92 -16.94 -21.72 24.10
CA LYS A 92 -18.19 -21.36 23.38
C LYS A 92 -18.78 -20.05 23.91
N GLU A 93 -18.77 -19.90 25.22
CA GLU A 93 -19.29 -18.72 25.93
C GLU A 93 -18.51 -17.45 25.60
N GLU A 94 -17.19 -17.54 25.53
CA GLU A 94 -16.33 -16.40 25.22
C GLU A 94 -16.45 -15.99 23.74
N THR A 95 -16.62 -16.96 22.83
CA THR A 95 -16.89 -16.67 21.42
C THR A 95 -18.26 -16.00 21.27
N GLN A 96 -19.29 -16.53 21.93
CA GLN A 96 -20.62 -15.89 21.96
C GLN A 96 -20.58 -14.48 22.56
N LEU A 97 -19.79 -14.26 23.60
CA LEU A 97 -19.59 -12.93 24.19
C LEU A 97 -18.91 -11.97 23.21
N LEU A 98 -17.85 -12.41 22.53
CA LEU A 98 -17.17 -11.62 21.51
C LEU A 98 -18.07 -11.32 20.32
N THR A 99 -18.81 -12.30 19.80
CA THR A 99 -19.76 -12.11 18.71
C THR A 99 -20.93 -11.21 19.10
N SER A 100 -21.43 -11.30 20.34
CA SER A 100 -22.51 -10.38 20.79
C SER A 100 -22.02 -8.96 21.06
N THR A 101 -20.76 -8.79 21.49
CA THR A 101 -20.20 -7.46 21.80
C THR A 101 -19.64 -6.76 20.57
N TYR A 102 -19.05 -7.52 19.64
CA TYR A 102 -18.30 -7.00 18.49
C TYR A 102 -18.69 -7.63 17.14
N GLY A 103 -19.59 -8.61 17.12
CA GLY A 103 -20.01 -9.27 15.88
C GLY A 103 -20.88 -8.39 14.99
N GLU A 104 -21.04 -8.84 13.75
CA GLU A 104 -21.71 -8.19 12.62
C GLU A 104 -23.20 -7.85 12.81
N ASP A 105 -23.78 -8.01 13.99
CA ASP A 105 -25.16 -7.63 14.22
C ASP A 105 -25.30 -6.10 14.14
N GLU A 106 -26.10 -5.64 13.19
CA GLU A 106 -26.50 -4.24 12.99
C GLU A 106 -26.99 -3.58 14.30
N ILE A 107 -27.42 -4.39 15.27
CA ILE A 107 -27.86 -3.99 16.61
C ILE A 107 -26.74 -3.28 17.39
N GLY A 108 -25.49 -3.77 17.35
CA GLY A 108 -24.37 -3.14 18.06
C GLY A 108 -24.02 -1.77 17.46
N LEU A 109 -24.03 -1.68 16.13
CA LEU A 109 -23.83 -0.43 15.41
C LEU A 109 -24.98 0.56 15.69
N HIS A 110 -26.24 0.12 15.60
CA HIS A 110 -27.39 0.96 15.86
C HIS A 110 -27.48 1.42 17.32
N TYR A 111 -27.07 0.57 18.26
CA TYR A 111 -27.00 0.93 19.68
C TYR A 111 -25.93 1.99 19.93
N THR A 112 -24.72 1.80 19.38
CA THR A 112 -23.66 2.82 19.51
C THR A 112 -24.01 4.12 18.79
N GLN A 113 -24.62 4.06 17.61
CA GLN A 113 -25.14 5.24 16.90
C GLN A 113 -26.21 5.97 17.70
N SER A 114 -27.13 5.24 18.34
CA SER A 114 -28.19 5.84 19.17
C SER A 114 -27.61 6.52 20.42
N LEU A 115 -26.62 5.91 21.06
CA LEU A 115 -25.91 6.52 22.19
C LEU A 115 -25.11 7.76 21.78
N ILE A 116 -24.44 7.72 20.62
CA ILE A 116 -23.72 8.88 20.08
C ILE A 116 -24.71 10.00 19.72
N SER A 117 -25.83 9.67 19.08
CA SER A 117 -26.87 10.67 18.77
C SER A 117 -27.45 11.29 20.04
N PHE A 118 -27.68 10.49 21.09
CA PHE A 118 -28.14 10.97 22.39
C PHE A 118 -27.12 11.90 23.07
N ALA A 119 -25.83 11.55 22.97
CA ALA A 119 -24.77 12.34 23.58
C ALA A 119 -24.43 13.61 22.78
N ASN A 120 -24.53 13.58 21.45
CA ASN A 120 -24.22 14.72 20.58
C ASN A 120 -25.09 15.97 20.86
N ASP A 121 -26.31 15.77 21.35
CA ASP A 121 -27.22 16.88 21.69
C ASP A 121 -26.99 17.45 23.10
N ASN A 122 -26.05 16.89 23.88
CA ASN A 122 -25.78 17.33 25.25
C ASN A 122 -24.29 17.33 25.61
N ASP A 123 -23.70 18.54 25.61
CA ASP A 123 -22.30 18.79 25.98
C ASP A 123 -21.93 18.25 27.38
N TYR A 124 -22.88 18.20 28.31
CA TYR A 124 -22.64 17.67 29.65
C TYR A 124 -22.43 16.15 29.64
N VAL A 125 -23.24 15.42 28.88
CA VAL A 125 -23.14 13.96 28.74
C VAL A 125 -21.85 13.59 28.02
N MET A 126 -21.46 14.36 26.99
CA MET A 126 -20.21 14.16 26.28
C MET A 126 -18.99 14.35 27.19
N ASN A 127 -18.95 15.41 27.99
CA ASN A 127 -17.86 15.65 28.93
C ASN A 127 -17.79 14.57 30.04
N MET A 128 -18.94 14.07 30.50
CA MET A 128 -19.01 12.96 31.45
C MET A 128 -18.44 11.66 30.86
N ILE A 129 -18.82 11.32 29.61
CA ILE A 129 -18.32 10.12 28.91
C ILE A 129 -16.82 10.22 28.66
N VAL A 130 -16.33 11.38 28.21
CA VAL A 130 -14.90 11.63 28.01
C VAL A 130 -14.14 11.43 29.32
N SER A 131 -14.64 11.99 30.42
CA SER A 131 -14.01 11.84 31.74
C SER A 131 -14.00 10.37 32.21
N LEU A 132 -15.08 9.62 31.99
CA LEU A 132 -15.14 8.19 32.30
C LEU A 132 -14.15 7.37 31.48
N LEU A 133 -14.07 7.63 30.17
CA LEU A 133 -13.13 6.95 29.28
C LEU A 133 -11.68 7.31 29.64
N GLU A 134 -11.41 8.54 30.04
CA GLU A 134 -10.09 8.96 30.54
C GLU A 134 -9.68 8.16 31.78
N VAL A 135 -10.60 7.95 32.73
CA VAL A 135 -10.35 7.15 33.93
C VAL A 135 -10.14 5.67 33.58
N LEU A 136 -11.03 5.08 32.79
CA LEU A 136 -10.97 3.64 32.43
C LEU A 136 -9.73 3.31 31.59
N THR A 137 -9.29 4.22 30.72
CA THR A 137 -8.14 4.02 29.83
C THR A 137 -6.83 4.57 30.39
N HIS A 138 -6.80 5.01 31.65
CA HIS A 138 -5.61 5.62 32.27
C HIS A 138 -5.03 6.77 31.43
N GLY A 139 -5.90 7.62 30.87
CA GLY A 139 -5.53 8.78 30.05
C GLY A 139 -5.09 8.46 28.62
N GLN A 140 -5.25 7.22 28.14
CA GLN A 140 -4.91 6.85 26.77
C GLN A 140 -5.95 7.32 25.75
N HIS A 141 -7.22 7.42 26.15
CA HIS A 141 -8.30 7.87 25.28
C HIS A 141 -8.06 9.31 24.75
N GLY A 142 -7.76 10.26 25.65
CA GLY A 142 -7.49 11.65 25.26
C GLY A 142 -6.31 11.80 24.29
N LYS A 143 -5.21 11.07 24.54
CA LYS A 143 -4.03 11.04 23.64
C LYS A 143 -4.37 10.49 22.26
N THR A 144 -5.18 9.45 22.19
CA THR A 144 -5.59 8.81 20.94
C THR A 144 -6.55 9.70 20.16
N MET A 145 -7.50 10.35 20.84
CA MET A 145 -8.43 11.32 20.26
C MET A 145 -7.69 12.51 19.65
N HIS A 146 -6.67 13.04 20.34
CA HIS A 146 -5.84 14.14 19.81
C HIS A 146 -5.14 13.74 18.51
N LYS A 147 -4.48 12.57 18.49
CA LYS A 147 -3.81 12.04 17.30
C LYS A 147 -4.77 11.83 16.13
N LEU A 148 -5.98 11.32 16.39
CA LEU A 148 -7.01 11.15 15.35
C LEU A 148 -7.47 12.48 14.76
N LYS A 149 -7.66 13.52 15.58
CA LYS A 149 -8.00 14.88 15.10
C LYS A 149 -6.87 15.47 14.26
N ASP A 150 -5.61 15.25 14.63
CA ASP A 150 -4.46 15.72 13.86
C ASP A 150 -4.38 15.03 12.50
N LEU A 151 -4.55 13.71 12.46
CA LEU A 151 -4.60 12.93 11.21
C LEU A 151 -5.76 13.33 10.31
N GLN A 152 -6.92 13.68 10.89
CA GLN A 152 -8.05 14.21 10.12
C GLN A 152 -7.72 15.56 9.47
N LYS A 153 -7.08 16.47 10.21
CA LYS A 153 -6.63 17.76 9.69
C LYS A 153 -5.57 17.61 8.59
N GLU A 154 -4.66 16.64 8.71
CA GLU A 154 -3.68 16.35 7.67
C GLU A 154 -4.36 15.84 6.40
N LYS A 155 -5.31 14.91 6.51
CA LYS A 155 -6.11 14.43 5.38
C LYS A 155 -6.96 15.53 4.72
N GLU A 156 -7.41 16.52 5.48
CA GLU A 156 -8.12 17.68 4.93
C GLU A 156 -7.17 18.61 4.16
N ARG A 157 -5.91 18.74 4.60
CA ARG A 157 -4.88 19.54 3.89
C ARG A 157 -4.41 18.88 2.59
N GLU A 158 -4.32 17.56 2.55
CA GLU A 158 -3.95 16.81 1.34
C GLU A 158 -5.03 16.81 0.24
N LYS A 159 -6.26 17.25 0.58
CA LYS A 159 -7.37 17.39 -0.38
C LYS A 159 -7.43 18.75 -1.08
N PHE A 160 -6.53 19.69 -0.72
CA PHE A 160 -6.35 21.00 -1.35
C PHE A 160 -4.99 21.07 -2.04
#